data_AF-A0A4P6A443-F1
#
_entry.id   AF-A0A4P6A443-F1
#
_cell.length_a   1.000
_cell.length_b   1.000
_cell.length_c   1.000
_cell.angle_alpha   90.00
_cell.angle_beta   90.00
_cell.angle_gamma   90.00
#
_symmetry.space_group_name_H-M   'P 1'
#
loop_
_entity.id
_entity.type
_entity.pdbx_description
1 polymer ?
#
loop_
_entity_poly.entity_id
_entity_poly.type
_entity_poly.pdbx_seq_one_letter_code
_entity_poly.pdbx_strand_id
1 'polypeptide(L)'
;MTQITQVSDHEQEIIVQLRTLSPEHQRAVIDLIGALQVPATPQESKPELEDDNNADIKIGLYQVLGKSELTFEHEGQVIYPLIAEAFNQGKKVVVSFDNVQLITWSFVTKAIGQLYEHFSESQIQSCLELVDITEEDLEFVYHVMETKKEFLINPEKFRQPMSDEQLEELRRKNPDNPILQVVGMFKDDPTFDDMLADIAEYRRELDEEYFRQIDAEEVGN
;
A
#
# COMPACT_ATOMS: atom_id res chain seq x y z
N MET A 1 16.98 -51.41 -10.74
CA MET A 1 18.34 -51.31 -10.17
C MET A 1 18.76 -49.85 -10.31
N THR A 2 18.59 -49.05 -9.26
CA THR A 2 18.93 -47.63 -9.28
C THR A 2 20.39 -47.50 -8.86
N GLN A 3 21.23 -46.97 -9.75
CA GLN A 3 22.64 -46.72 -9.45
C GLN A 3 22.72 -45.54 -8.46
N ILE A 4 23.32 -45.78 -7.30
CA ILE A 4 23.69 -44.73 -6.35
C ILE A 4 24.99 -44.13 -6.89
N THR A 5 24.95 -42.91 -7.40
CA THR A 5 26.15 -42.16 -7.77
C THR A 5 26.94 -41.88 -6.51
N GLN A 6 28.10 -42.53 -6.37
CA GLN A 6 29.02 -42.31 -5.25
C GLN A 6 29.68 -40.94 -5.45
N VAL A 7 29.44 -40.03 -4.51
CA VAL A 7 30.08 -38.72 -4.41
C VAL A 7 31.58 -38.94 -4.14
N SER A 8 32.45 -38.21 -4.84
CA SER A 8 33.92 -38.34 -4.72
C SER A 8 34.39 -38.07 -3.29
N ASP A 9 35.45 -38.74 -2.83
CA ASP A 9 36.01 -38.52 -1.49
C ASP A 9 36.35 -37.03 -1.24
N HIS A 10 36.78 -36.33 -2.29
CA HIS A 10 37.06 -34.90 -2.21
C HIS A 10 35.79 -34.06 -2.02
N GLU A 11 34.69 -34.43 -2.68
CA GLU A 11 33.40 -33.75 -2.55
C GLU A 11 32.77 -34.02 -1.17
N GLN A 12 32.95 -35.22 -0.62
CA GLN A 12 32.55 -35.54 0.74
C GLN A 12 33.30 -34.70 1.77
N GLU A 13 34.60 -34.50 1.59
CA GLU A 13 35.41 -33.65 2.48
C GLU A 13 34.96 -32.19 2.45
N ILE A 14 34.65 -31.66 1.26
CA ILE A 14 34.09 -30.31 1.11
C ILE A 14 32.73 -30.20 1.80
N ILE A 15 31.85 -31.19 1.65
CA ILE A 15 30.54 -31.20 2.32
C ILE A 15 30.69 -31.22 3.84
N VAL A 16 31.64 -31.98 4.37
CA VAL A 16 31.92 -32.01 5.81
C VAL A 16 32.43 -30.65 6.29
N GLN A 17 33.36 -30.03 5.57
CA GLN A 17 33.86 -28.69 5.93
C GLN A 17 32.78 -27.60 5.82
N LEU A 18 31.85 -27.70 4.87
CA LEU A 18 30.73 -26.76 4.79
C LEU A 18 29.78 -26.90 5.98
N ARG A 19 29.54 -28.13 6.45
CA ARG A 19 28.66 -28.41 7.59
C ARG A 19 29.22 -27.96 8.93
N THR A 20 30.54 -27.75 9.05
CA THR A 20 31.18 -27.23 10.26
C THR A 20 31.20 -25.69 10.32
N LEU A 21 30.82 -25.00 9.24
CA LEU A 21 30.67 -23.54 9.24
C LEU A 21 29.41 -23.09 9.98
N SER A 22 29.42 -21.86 10.49
CA SER A 22 28.22 -21.26 11.08
C SER A 22 27.13 -21.03 10.02
N PRO A 23 25.84 -21.00 10.41
CA PRO A 23 24.73 -20.85 9.47
C PRO A 23 24.83 -19.62 8.56
N GLU A 24 25.34 -18.51 9.08
CA GLU A 24 25.58 -17.29 8.29
C GLU A 24 26.63 -17.49 7.19
N HIS A 25 27.72 -18.19 7.49
CA HIS A 25 28.77 -18.48 6.51
C HIS A 25 28.32 -19.53 5.48
N GLN A 26 27.50 -20.51 5.89
CA GLN A 26 26.88 -21.45 4.95
C GLN A 26 25.97 -20.72 3.96
N ARG A 27 25.20 -19.74 4.44
CA ARG A 27 24.33 -18.94 3.58
C ARG A 27 25.12 -18.08 2.60
N ALA A 28 26.20 -17.44 3.06
CA ALA A 28 27.08 -16.65 2.20
C ALA A 28 27.72 -17.48 1.07
N VAL A 29 28.08 -18.75 1.34
CA VAL A 29 28.63 -19.64 0.31
C VAL A 29 27.56 -20.01 -0.73
N ILE A 30 26.33 -20.29 -0.30
CA ILE A 30 25.21 -20.59 -1.21
C ILE A 30 24.91 -19.38 -2.11
N ASP A 31 24.86 -18.18 -1.53
CA ASP A 31 24.60 -16.95 -2.27
C ASP A 31 25.72 -16.65 -3.28
N LEU A 32 26.98 -16.93 -2.91
CA LEU A 32 28.14 -16.79 -3.82
C LEU A 32 28.09 -17.79 -4.98
N ILE A 33 27.70 -19.05 -4.72
CA ILE A 33 27.52 -20.06 -5.77
C ILE A 33 26.37 -19.64 -6.71
N GLY A 34 25.28 -19.12 -6.16
CA GLY A 34 24.16 -18.57 -6.94
C GLY A 34 24.56 -17.38 -7.80
N ALA A 35 25.44 -16.49 -7.30
CA ALA A 35 25.95 -15.34 -8.05
C ALA A 35 26.93 -15.73 -9.17
N LEU A 36 27.56 -16.90 -9.10
CA LEU A 36 28.52 -17.39 -10.10
C LEU A 36 27.88 -18.21 -11.22
N GLN A 37 26.59 -18.57 -11.12
CA GLN A 37 25.88 -19.32 -12.16
C GLN A 37 25.13 -18.39 -13.13
N VAL A 38 25.58 -18.34 -14.38
CA VAL A 38 24.87 -17.71 -15.52
C VAL A 38 23.62 -18.55 -15.85
N PRO A 39 22.45 -17.95 -16.17
CA PRO A 39 21.21 -18.71 -16.23
C PRO A 39 21.12 -19.57 -17.51
N ALA A 40 20.91 -20.86 -17.32
CA ALA A 40 20.33 -21.76 -18.32
C ALA A 40 19.12 -22.46 -17.66
N THR A 41 17.94 -22.36 -18.28
CA THR A 41 16.81 -23.29 -18.05
C THR A 41 17.23 -24.71 -18.47
N PRO A 42 16.71 -25.85 -17.94
CA PRO A 42 15.28 -26.13 -17.71
C PRO A 42 14.89 -27.14 -16.56
N GLN A 43 13.57 -27.24 -16.34
CA GLN A 43 12.69 -28.36 -15.91
C GLN A 43 13.19 -29.63 -15.13
N GLU A 44 12.34 -29.98 -14.14
CA GLU A 44 11.91 -31.30 -13.60
C GLU A 44 12.83 -32.18 -12.73
N SER A 45 12.50 -32.28 -11.42
CA SER A 45 11.98 -33.51 -10.78
C SER A 45 11.77 -33.34 -9.26
N LYS A 46 10.58 -33.72 -8.77
CA LYS A 46 10.18 -33.81 -7.36
C LYS A 46 10.76 -35.11 -6.73
N PRO A 47 11.02 -35.16 -5.42
CA PRO A 47 10.04 -35.80 -4.55
C PRO A 47 9.73 -34.98 -3.30
N GLU A 48 8.55 -35.25 -2.76
CA GLU A 48 7.86 -34.51 -1.72
C GLU A 48 8.64 -34.38 -0.41
N LEU A 49 8.89 -33.12 -0.04
CA LEU A 49 8.67 -32.67 1.33
C LEU A 49 7.47 -31.73 1.24
N GLU A 50 6.34 -32.15 1.79
CA GLU A 50 5.26 -31.23 2.11
C GLU A 50 5.78 -30.29 3.18
N ASP A 51 6.39 -29.18 2.73
CA ASP A 51 6.58 -28.00 3.56
C ASP A 51 5.19 -27.44 3.84
N ASP A 52 4.75 -27.55 5.09
CA ASP A 52 3.56 -26.93 5.69
C ASP A 52 3.68 -25.37 5.72
N ASN A 53 4.42 -24.79 4.78
CA ASN A 53 4.76 -23.36 4.70
C ASN A 53 4.14 -22.63 3.49
N ASN A 54 3.32 -23.32 2.68
CA ASN A 54 2.61 -22.73 1.54
C ASN A 54 1.08 -22.71 1.74
N ALA A 55 0.63 -22.47 2.96
CA ALA A 55 -0.79 -22.23 3.21
C ALA A 55 -1.14 -20.80 2.82
N ASP A 56 -1.99 -20.63 1.82
CA ASP A 56 -2.61 -19.35 1.47
C ASP A 56 -3.21 -18.72 2.73
N ILE A 57 -2.82 -17.47 3.03
CA ILE A 57 -3.37 -16.72 4.16
C ILE A 57 -4.74 -16.19 3.75
N LYS A 58 -5.80 -16.70 4.38
CA LYS A 58 -7.16 -16.16 4.18
C LYS A 58 -7.44 -15.01 5.16
N ILE A 59 -7.77 -13.84 4.63
CA ILE A 59 -8.19 -12.66 5.40
C ILE A 59 -9.65 -12.39 5.07
N GLY A 60 -10.55 -12.64 6.01
CA GLY A 60 -11.96 -12.30 5.86
C GLY A 60 -12.24 -10.89 6.40
N LEU A 61 -12.70 -9.98 5.54
CA LEU A 61 -12.88 -8.57 5.91
C LEU A 61 -13.90 -8.41 7.05
N TYR A 62 -15.05 -9.09 6.94
CA TYR A 62 -16.08 -9.08 7.97
C TYR A 62 -15.58 -9.69 9.29
N GLN A 63 -14.79 -10.76 9.23
CA GLN A 63 -14.25 -11.43 10.43
C GLN A 63 -13.24 -10.57 11.17
N VAL A 64 -12.42 -9.79 10.44
CA VAL A 64 -11.42 -8.90 11.03
C VAL A 64 -12.07 -7.62 11.58
N LEU A 65 -13.01 -7.02 10.84
CA LEU A 65 -13.56 -5.70 11.16
C LEU A 65 -14.88 -5.76 11.93
N GLY A 66 -15.57 -6.91 11.94
CA GLY A 66 -16.82 -7.12 12.65
C GLY A 66 -18.03 -6.36 12.09
N LYS A 67 -17.96 -5.90 10.83
CA LYS A 67 -19.01 -5.12 10.16
C LYS A 67 -19.01 -5.32 8.64
N SER A 68 -20.16 -5.03 8.03
CA SER A 68 -20.42 -5.20 6.60
C SER A 68 -20.22 -3.94 5.75
N GLU A 69 -20.16 -2.76 6.36
CA GLU A 69 -19.96 -1.48 5.68
C GLU A 69 -18.53 -0.98 5.96
N LEU A 70 -17.69 -0.94 4.93
CA LEU A 70 -16.28 -0.59 4.99
C LEU A 70 -16.05 0.77 4.31
N THR A 71 -16.29 1.84 5.07
CA THR A 71 -16.44 3.21 4.59
C THR A 71 -15.26 4.13 4.90
N PHE A 72 -14.32 3.74 5.75
CA PHE A 72 -13.33 4.65 6.31
C PHE A 72 -11.88 4.22 6.10
N GLU A 73 -11.00 5.22 6.03
CA GLU A 73 -9.56 5.05 5.88
C GLU A 73 -8.96 4.09 6.93
N HIS A 74 -9.34 4.28 8.20
CA HIS A 74 -8.77 3.55 9.33
C HIS A 74 -9.10 2.05 9.29
N GLU A 75 -10.20 1.65 8.66
CA GLU A 75 -10.55 0.24 8.47
C GLU A 75 -9.58 -0.42 7.47
N GLY A 76 -9.26 0.29 6.38
CA GLY A 76 -8.27 -0.18 5.42
C GLY A 76 -6.87 -0.27 6.03
N GLN A 77 -6.52 0.65 6.95
CA GLN A 77 -5.27 0.61 7.70
C GLN A 77 -5.17 -0.58 8.68
N VAL A 78 -6.30 -1.21 9.06
CA VAL A 78 -6.27 -2.49 9.81
C VAL A 78 -5.94 -3.65 8.88
N ILE A 79 -6.43 -3.63 7.64
CA ILE A 79 -6.27 -4.73 6.68
C ILE A 79 -4.89 -4.72 6.00
N TYR A 80 -4.41 -3.55 5.57
CA TYR A 80 -3.15 -3.41 4.84
C TYR A 80 -1.95 -4.11 5.52
N PRO A 81 -1.69 -3.92 6.83
CA PRO A 81 -0.56 -4.56 7.49
C PRO A 81 -0.62 -6.09 7.46
N LEU A 82 -1.83 -6.67 7.50
CA LEU A 82 -2.02 -8.12 7.45
C LEU A 82 -1.62 -8.68 6.08
N ILE A 83 -1.99 -7.98 5.00
CA ILE A 83 -1.60 -8.35 3.63
C ILE A 83 -0.10 -8.14 3.44
N ALA A 84 0.42 -6.98 3.86
CA ALA A 84 1.83 -6.62 3.70
C ALA A 84 2.76 -7.59 4.44
N GLU A 85 2.42 -7.99 5.67
CA GLU A 85 3.20 -8.96 6.44
C GLU A 85 3.23 -10.33 5.75
N ALA A 86 2.09 -10.79 5.20
CA ALA A 86 2.03 -12.02 4.43
C ALA A 86 2.90 -11.95 3.15
N PHE A 87 2.87 -10.84 2.43
CA PHE A 87 3.71 -10.62 1.26
C PHE A 87 5.20 -10.62 1.59
N ASN A 88 5.59 -10.01 2.71
CA ASN A 88 6.97 -10.01 3.19
C ASN A 88 7.46 -11.43 3.56
N GLN A 89 6.54 -12.32 3.96
CA GLN A 89 6.81 -13.73 4.21
C GLN A 89 6.76 -14.60 2.94
N GLY A 90 6.54 -14.00 1.76
CA GLY A 90 6.42 -14.72 0.50
C GLY A 90 5.15 -15.56 0.37
N LYS A 91 4.11 -15.25 1.16
CA LYS A 91 2.85 -16.00 1.18
C LYS A 91 1.83 -15.35 0.25
N LYS A 92 0.98 -16.20 -0.34
CA LYS A 92 -0.21 -15.77 -1.05
C LYS A 92 -1.31 -15.41 -0.04
N VAL A 93 -2.11 -14.40 -0.37
CA VAL A 93 -3.19 -13.86 0.44
C VAL A 93 -4.49 -13.93 -0.35
N VAL A 94 -5.50 -14.51 0.28
CA VAL A 94 -6.88 -14.55 -0.22
C VAL A 94 -7.74 -13.64 0.65
N VAL A 95 -8.14 -12.48 0.11
CA VAL A 95 -9.02 -11.53 0.80
C VAL A 95 -10.47 -11.86 0.46
N SER A 96 -11.25 -12.25 1.46
CA SER A 96 -12.66 -12.60 1.33
C SER A 96 -13.55 -11.41 1.70
N PHE A 97 -14.45 -11.06 0.79
CA PHE A 97 -15.48 -10.03 0.95
C PHE A 97 -16.81 -10.63 1.45
N ASP A 98 -16.80 -11.87 1.93
CA ASP A 98 -18.00 -12.51 2.47
C ASP A 98 -18.62 -11.67 3.62
N ASN A 99 -19.93 -11.45 3.54
CA ASN A 99 -20.72 -10.55 4.41
C ASN A 99 -20.36 -9.06 4.34
N VAL A 100 -19.54 -8.61 3.38
CA VAL A 100 -19.37 -7.20 3.05
C VAL A 100 -20.50 -6.76 2.12
N GLN A 101 -21.12 -5.63 2.42
CA GLN A 101 -22.25 -5.08 1.67
C GLN A 101 -21.90 -3.76 0.97
N LEU A 102 -20.92 -3.02 1.51
CA LEU A 102 -20.52 -1.74 0.99
C LEU A 102 -19.02 -1.55 1.21
N ILE A 103 -18.34 -1.13 0.15
CA ILE A 103 -16.95 -0.65 0.20
C ILE A 103 -16.88 0.76 -0.39
N THR A 104 -15.89 1.52 0.04
CA THR A 104 -15.67 2.90 -0.39
C THR A 104 -14.28 3.08 -0.96
N TRP A 105 -14.06 4.18 -1.68
CA TRP A 105 -12.78 4.51 -2.28
C TRP A 105 -11.70 4.64 -1.21
N SER A 106 -12.03 5.30 -0.10
CA SER A 106 -11.14 5.50 1.04
C SER A 106 -10.68 4.17 1.66
N PHE A 107 -11.60 3.23 1.88
CA PHE A 107 -11.26 1.90 2.38
C PHE A 107 -10.35 1.14 1.40
N VAL A 108 -10.77 1.01 0.14
CA VAL A 108 -10.03 0.23 -0.87
C VAL A 108 -8.65 0.81 -1.13
N THR A 109 -8.54 2.14 -1.21
CA THR A 109 -7.26 2.83 -1.42
C THR A 109 -6.25 2.47 -0.33
N LYS A 110 -6.71 2.29 0.91
CA LYS A 110 -5.83 2.05 2.05
C LYS A 110 -5.56 0.58 2.27
N ALA A 111 -6.59 -0.27 2.16
CA ALA A 111 -6.45 -1.71 2.33
C ALA A 111 -5.58 -2.33 1.22
N ILE A 112 -5.85 -1.96 -0.03
CA ILE A 112 -5.29 -2.62 -1.22
C ILE A 112 -4.43 -1.65 -2.03
N GLY A 113 -4.91 -0.43 -2.30
CA GLY A 113 -4.17 0.55 -3.11
C GLY A 113 -2.79 0.90 -2.54
N GLN A 114 -2.66 0.94 -1.21
CA GLN A 114 -1.40 1.22 -0.51
C GLN A 114 -0.33 0.15 -0.75
N LEU A 115 -0.70 -1.07 -1.16
CA LEU A 115 0.28 -2.12 -1.49
C LEU A 115 1.23 -1.70 -2.61
N TYR A 116 0.75 -0.92 -3.58
CA TYR A 116 1.55 -0.41 -4.71
C TYR A 116 2.65 0.58 -4.30
N GLU A 117 2.64 1.08 -3.06
CA GLU A 117 3.71 1.94 -2.54
C GLU A 117 4.97 1.14 -2.15
N HIS A 118 4.82 -0.17 -1.90
CA HIS A 118 5.86 -1.01 -1.30
C HIS A 118 6.12 -2.33 -2.02
N PHE A 119 5.19 -2.80 -2.85
CA PHE A 119 5.28 -4.06 -3.57
C PHE A 119 5.18 -3.85 -5.08
N SER A 120 5.86 -4.70 -5.86
CA SER A 120 5.76 -4.64 -7.31
C SER A 120 4.38 -5.12 -7.77
N GLU A 121 3.92 -4.61 -8.92
CA GLU A 121 2.66 -5.06 -9.52
C GLU A 121 2.65 -6.57 -9.79
N SER A 122 3.78 -7.13 -10.24
CA SER A 122 3.93 -8.57 -10.44
C SER A 122 3.75 -9.38 -9.15
N GLN A 123 4.23 -8.87 -8.02
CA GLN A 123 4.06 -9.51 -6.72
C GLN A 123 2.60 -9.43 -6.28
N ILE A 124 1.98 -8.25 -6.36
CA ILE A 124 0.56 -8.07 -6.01
C ILE A 124 -0.32 -9.00 -6.85
N GLN A 125 -0.12 -9.08 -8.17
CA GLN A 125 -0.92 -9.93 -9.06
C GLN A 125 -0.75 -11.43 -8.81
N SER A 126 0.44 -11.87 -8.38
CA SER A 126 0.71 -13.30 -8.11
C SER A 126 0.36 -13.71 -6.68
N CYS A 127 0.38 -12.78 -5.74
CA CYS A 127 0.17 -13.05 -4.32
C CYS A 127 -1.19 -12.59 -3.77
N LEU A 128 -1.95 -11.73 -4.45
CA LEU A 128 -3.27 -11.27 -3.99
C LEU A 128 -4.39 -11.95 -4.78
N GLU A 129 -5.35 -12.53 -4.07
CA GLU A 129 -6.60 -13.01 -4.64
C GLU A 129 -7.77 -12.40 -3.88
N LEU A 130 -8.77 -11.88 -4.61
CA LEU A 130 -10.00 -11.35 -4.04
C LEU A 130 -11.13 -12.34 -4.31
N VAL A 131 -11.84 -12.76 -3.26
CA VAL A 131 -12.91 -13.77 -3.33
C VAL A 131 -14.17 -13.28 -2.61
N ASP A 132 -15.30 -13.93 -2.89
CA ASP A 132 -16.61 -13.60 -2.31
C ASP A 132 -17.03 -12.14 -2.56
N ILE A 133 -16.59 -11.57 -3.69
CA ILE A 133 -16.83 -10.20 -4.13
C ILE A 133 -17.76 -10.17 -5.35
N THR A 134 -18.64 -9.17 -5.45
CA THR A 134 -19.49 -9.00 -6.63
C THR A 134 -18.68 -8.51 -7.83
N GLU A 135 -19.16 -8.74 -9.05
CA GLU A 135 -18.48 -8.26 -10.26
C GLU A 135 -18.38 -6.72 -10.28
N GLU A 136 -19.43 -6.03 -9.83
CA GLU A 136 -19.49 -4.57 -9.68
C GLU A 136 -18.44 -4.06 -8.69
N ASP A 137 -18.37 -4.65 -7.49
CA ASP A 137 -17.37 -4.26 -6.48
C ASP A 137 -15.95 -4.59 -6.93
N LEU A 138 -15.76 -5.68 -7.66
CA LEU A 138 -14.46 -6.06 -8.19
C LEU A 138 -13.98 -5.06 -9.25
N GLU A 139 -14.86 -4.65 -10.18
CA GLU A 139 -14.56 -3.59 -11.15
C GLU A 139 -14.24 -2.26 -10.44
N PHE A 140 -15.00 -1.91 -9.40
CA PHE A 140 -14.71 -0.76 -8.56
C PHE A 140 -13.32 -0.83 -7.91
N VAL A 141 -12.96 -1.97 -7.31
CA VAL A 141 -11.64 -2.17 -6.69
C VAL A 141 -10.52 -2.02 -7.72
N TYR A 142 -10.67 -2.62 -8.91
CA TYR A 142 -9.68 -2.45 -9.98
C TYR A 142 -9.56 -1.00 -10.41
N HIS A 143 -10.66 -0.27 -10.55
CA HIS A 143 -10.63 1.14 -10.91
C HIS A 143 -9.88 1.99 -9.88
N VAL A 144 -10.07 1.72 -8.58
CA VAL A 144 -9.32 2.37 -7.50
C VAL A 144 -7.82 2.05 -7.62
N MET A 145 -7.47 0.78 -7.86
CA MET A 145 -6.08 0.32 -7.99
C MET A 145 -5.38 0.95 -9.20
N GLU A 146 -6.02 1.01 -10.37
CA GLU A 146 -5.48 1.67 -11.56
C GLU A 146 -5.24 3.17 -11.30
N THR A 147 -6.22 3.85 -10.70
CA THR A 147 -6.10 5.28 -10.38
C THR A 147 -4.95 5.54 -9.40
N LYS A 148 -4.76 4.66 -8.41
CA LYS A 148 -3.64 4.74 -7.47
C LYS A 148 -2.29 4.55 -8.17
N LYS A 149 -2.17 3.59 -9.09
CA LYS A 149 -0.96 3.41 -9.91
C LYS A 149 -0.65 4.65 -10.74
N GLU A 150 -1.65 5.20 -11.42
CA GLU A 150 -1.50 6.44 -12.18
C GLU A 150 -1.03 7.60 -11.29
N PHE A 151 -1.59 7.72 -10.09
CA PHE A 151 -1.20 8.74 -9.12
C PHE A 151 0.26 8.58 -8.70
N LEU A 152 0.74 7.35 -8.45
CA LEU A 152 2.14 7.11 -8.09
C LEU A 152 3.11 7.43 -9.24
N ILE A 153 2.69 7.22 -10.49
CA ILE A 153 3.49 7.54 -11.69
C ILE A 153 3.52 9.05 -11.95
N ASN A 154 2.36 9.71 -11.89
CA ASN A 154 2.22 11.12 -12.22
C ASN A 154 1.23 11.82 -11.27
N PRO A 155 1.66 12.20 -10.05
CA PRO A 155 0.81 12.91 -9.11
C PRO A 155 0.33 14.28 -9.63
N GLU A 156 1.11 14.94 -10.48
CA GLU A 156 0.77 16.27 -11.04
C GLU A 156 -0.46 16.23 -11.95
N LYS A 157 -0.73 15.08 -12.60
CA LYS A 157 -1.93 14.88 -13.41
C LYS A 157 -3.21 15.13 -12.59
N PHE A 158 -3.19 14.77 -11.31
CA PHE A 158 -4.33 14.88 -10.40
C PHE A 158 -4.37 16.22 -9.66
N ARG A 159 -3.35 17.08 -9.83
CA ARG A 159 -3.34 18.46 -9.34
C ARG A 159 -3.83 19.47 -10.37
N GLN A 160 -4.07 19.03 -11.62
CA GLN A 160 -4.62 19.91 -12.63
C GLN A 160 -6.04 20.33 -12.24
N PRO A 161 -6.44 21.59 -12.48
CA PRO A 161 -7.79 22.03 -12.24
C PRO A 161 -8.75 21.20 -13.10
N MET A 162 -9.80 20.69 -12.45
CA MET A 162 -10.95 20.06 -13.12
C MET A 162 -11.99 21.15 -13.40
N SER A 163 -12.78 21.00 -14.47
CA SER A 163 -13.96 21.87 -14.65
C SER A 163 -14.98 21.58 -13.54
N ASP A 164 -15.85 22.56 -13.25
CA ASP A 164 -16.94 22.40 -12.27
C ASP A 164 -17.79 21.16 -12.58
N GLU A 165 -18.08 20.92 -13.85
CA GLU A 165 -18.83 19.75 -14.35
C GLU A 165 -18.12 18.43 -14.02
N GLN A 166 -16.80 18.37 -14.24
CA GLN A 166 -15.98 17.20 -13.92
C GLN A 166 -15.92 16.95 -12.40
N LEU A 167 -15.80 18.02 -11.62
CA LEU A 167 -15.74 17.95 -10.17
C LEU A 167 -17.08 17.51 -9.58
N GLU A 168 -18.19 18.04 -10.07
CA GLU A 168 -19.53 17.64 -9.66
C GLU A 168 -19.83 16.18 -10.04
N GLU A 169 -19.41 15.75 -11.23
CA GLU A 169 -19.53 14.35 -11.63
C GLU A 169 -18.72 13.42 -10.72
N LEU A 170 -17.48 13.79 -10.38
CA LEU A 170 -16.62 13.02 -9.48
C LEU A 170 -17.21 12.95 -8.07
N ARG A 171 -17.71 14.07 -7.52
CA ARG A 171 -18.40 14.12 -6.22
C ARG A 171 -19.65 13.25 -6.19
N ARG A 172 -20.41 13.23 -7.29
CA ARG A 172 -21.62 12.40 -7.39
C ARG A 172 -21.28 10.91 -7.45
N LYS A 173 -20.23 10.53 -8.18
CA LYS A 173 -19.85 9.12 -8.36
C LYS A 173 -19.09 8.56 -7.16
N ASN A 174 -18.08 9.28 -6.67
CA ASN A 174 -17.16 8.84 -5.62
C ASN A 174 -16.91 9.99 -4.64
N PRO A 175 -17.90 10.32 -3.78
CA PRO A 175 -17.81 11.48 -2.88
C PRO A 175 -16.65 11.41 -1.89
N ASP A 176 -16.15 10.21 -1.61
CA ASP A 176 -15.05 9.93 -0.68
C ASP A 176 -13.70 9.73 -1.36
N ASN A 177 -13.59 9.99 -2.67
CA ASN A 177 -12.33 9.86 -3.39
C ASN A 177 -11.28 10.86 -2.86
N PRO A 178 -10.10 10.40 -2.37
CA PRO A 178 -9.05 11.28 -1.86
C PRO A 178 -8.54 12.30 -2.89
N ILE A 179 -8.73 12.06 -4.19
CA ILE A 179 -8.41 13.04 -5.24
C ILE A 179 -9.22 14.32 -5.04
N LEU A 180 -10.44 14.27 -4.49
CA LEU A 180 -11.23 15.46 -4.15
C LEU A 180 -10.57 16.34 -3.07
N GLN A 181 -9.65 15.79 -2.27
CA GLN A 181 -8.86 16.58 -1.32
C GLN A 181 -7.70 17.28 -2.04
N VAL A 182 -7.17 16.69 -3.10
CA VAL A 182 -6.03 17.19 -3.87
C VAL A 182 -6.48 18.22 -4.92
N VAL A 183 -7.62 17.97 -5.56
CA VAL A 183 -8.24 18.81 -6.58
C VAL A 183 -8.90 20.01 -5.91
N GLY A 184 -8.52 21.21 -6.33
CA GLY A 184 -9.14 22.44 -5.85
C GLY A 184 -8.67 22.90 -4.47
N MET A 185 -7.48 22.46 -4.02
CA MET A 185 -7.08 22.74 -2.64
C MET A 185 -7.07 24.24 -2.32
N PHE A 186 -6.69 25.20 -3.18
CA PHE A 186 -6.77 26.65 -2.81
C PHE A 186 -6.77 27.72 -3.93
N LYS A 187 -6.79 27.42 -5.24
CA LYS A 187 -6.47 28.46 -6.25
C LYS A 187 -7.63 29.10 -7.00
N ASP A 188 -8.79 28.44 -7.06
CA ASP A 188 -9.89 28.90 -7.92
C ASP A 188 -11.16 29.26 -7.15
N ASP A 189 -11.11 29.31 -5.81
CA ASP A 189 -12.19 29.95 -5.04
C ASP A 189 -12.01 31.48 -5.15
N PRO A 190 -12.89 32.19 -5.87
CA PRO A 190 -12.76 33.64 -6.06
C PRO A 190 -12.85 34.43 -4.76
N THR A 191 -13.34 33.81 -3.67
CA THR A 191 -13.40 34.42 -2.34
C THR A 191 -12.17 34.12 -1.49
N PHE A 192 -11.24 33.28 -1.96
CA PHE A 192 -10.05 32.92 -1.19
C PHE A 192 -9.12 34.11 -1.00
N ASP A 193 -8.93 34.93 -2.04
CA ASP A 193 -8.16 36.17 -1.95
C ASP A 193 -8.83 37.18 -0.99
N ASP A 194 -10.16 37.27 -1.01
CA ASP A 194 -10.94 38.11 -0.10
C ASP A 194 -10.83 37.61 1.36
N MET A 195 -10.95 36.30 1.59
CA MET A 195 -10.77 35.70 2.92
C MET A 195 -9.35 35.92 3.45
N LEU A 196 -8.33 35.84 2.59
CA LEU A 196 -6.96 36.14 2.97
C LEU A 196 -6.77 37.62 3.35
N ALA A 197 -7.45 38.53 2.63
CA ALA A 197 -7.46 39.95 2.96
C ALA A 197 -8.12 40.21 4.32
N ASP A 198 -9.28 39.59 4.58
CA ASP A 198 -9.98 39.69 5.87
C ASP A 198 -9.11 39.18 7.04
N ILE A 199 -8.42 38.05 6.84
CA ILE A 199 -7.50 37.50 7.85
C ILE A 199 -6.33 38.47 8.11
N ALA A 200 -5.81 39.12 7.06
CA ALA A 200 -4.70 40.07 7.19
C ALA A 200 -5.13 41.37 7.89
N GLU A 201 -6.34 41.86 7.60
CA GLU A 201 -6.92 43.02 8.26
C GLU A 201 -7.15 42.74 9.75
N TYR A 202 -7.76 41.60 10.09
CA TYR A 202 -7.98 41.21 11.49
C TYR A 202 -6.67 41.10 12.29
N ARG A 203 -5.60 40.57 11.69
CA ARG A 203 -4.27 40.54 12.34
C ARG A 203 -3.72 41.93 12.60
N ARG A 204 -3.89 42.84 11.65
CA ARG A 204 -3.44 44.23 11.79
C ARG A 204 -4.21 44.95 12.90
N GLU A 205 -5.52 44.74 12.99
CA GLU A 205 -6.33 45.31 14.08
C GLU A 205 -5.87 44.82 15.46
N LEU A 206 -5.63 43.51 15.59
CA LEU A 206 -5.10 42.91 16.82
C LEU A 206 -3.71 43.45 17.18
N ASP A 207 -2.81 43.56 16.20
CA ASP A 207 -1.47 44.12 16.41
C ASP A 207 -1.56 45.60 16.84
N GLU A 208 -2.40 46.40 16.19
CA GLU A 208 -2.63 47.81 16.54
C GLU A 208 -3.29 47.99 17.91
N GLU A 209 -4.15 47.07 18.34
CA GLU A 209 -4.72 47.05 19.70
C GLU A 209 -3.66 46.70 20.75
N TYR A 210 -2.82 45.71 20.47
CA TYR A 210 -1.73 45.29 21.35
C TYR A 210 -0.70 46.41 21.58
N PHE A 211 -0.27 47.11 20.51
CA PHE A 211 0.64 48.25 20.65
C PHE A 211 0.01 49.41 21.43
N ARG A 212 -1.30 49.67 21.26
CA ARG A 212 -2.01 50.69 22.07
C ARG A 212 -2.04 50.35 23.55
N GLN A 213 -2.18 49.08 23.91
CA GLN A 213 -2.15 48.64 25.31
C GLN A 213 -0.75 48.80 25.92
N ILE A 214 0.30 48.43 25.18
CA ILE A 214 1.70 48.62 25.63
C ILE A 214 2.01 50.10 25.86
N ASP A 215 1.67 50.97 24.90
CA ASP A 215 1.92 52.41 25.03
C ASP A 215 1.15 53.01 26.23
N ALA A 216 -0.08 52.54 26.48
CA ALA A 216 -0.88 52.98 27.63
C ALA A 216 -0.31 52.49 28.97
N GLU A 217 0.30 51.30 29.01
CA GLU A 217 0.98 50.75 30.18
C GLU A 217 2.33 51.44 30.46
N GLU A 218 3.09 51.83 29.42
CA GLU A 218 4.36 52.56 29.56
C GLU A 218 4.16 54.02 30.01
N VAL A 219 3.06 54.67 29.61
CA VAL A 219 2.76 56.06 30.02
C VAL A 219 2.15 56.13 31.44
N GLY A 220 1.69 55.00 31.97
CA GLY A 220 1.08 54.89 33.30
C GLY A 220 2.03 54.61 34.46
N ASN A 221 3.35 54.52 34.23
CA ASN A 221 4.36 54.12 35.21
C ASN A 221 5.40 55.21 35.49
#